data_AF-A0A941HQE7-F1
#
_entry.id   AF-A0A941HQE7-F1
#
_cell.length_a   1.000
_cell.length_b   1.000
_cell.length_c   1.000
_cell.angle_alpha   90.00
_cell.angle_beta   90.00
_cell.angle_gamma   90.00
#
_symmetry.space_group_name_H-M   'P 1'
#
loop_
_entity.id
_entity.type
_entity.pdbx_description
1 polymer ?
#
loop_
_entity_poly.entity_id
_entity_poly.type
_entity_poly.pdbx_seq_one_letter_code
_entity_poly.pdbx_strand_id
1 'polypeptide(L)'
;MSEFYQKIHLIEDPEELATLFLRKISHTQELTYPLNPFQMLVDEGVQFAIRDFGKLEGVYIPAENENDIPIVGINLNRPITRQRFTAAHELCHFFRENEKQICPIGSKSAAEVFADRFAAALLMPEYELRNQVDARKVQGFVTFDDVVDIAHFFGVSFEACLFRIAFLLQAIDGNTQIKELRKRINSYKPELQRKRRGLNRVLLYEGLIDSYSYALHFVPNDFASYVFKNNYIYNDSRLEGVDIDIESAAEIITDLRLKHQGSEYCKEENEAFLSIAGHVAMYTYIFASPVPMRCSVFDTVSLHQYLYSCFPYPEYGGKFRQDNTVVVGAKFEAVDYQRIVPEMLKLEDVLKIVFEARKSEKVSTYIKEAVKLHHSLTVIHPFGDGNGRTMRAFFNVMMVRNNLTPVYIKVEDRKEYVAALEFADKERDYALLYELFFKAILRTSTELIR
;
A
#
# COMPACT_ATOMS: atom_id res chain seq x y z
N MET A 1 -7.64 -15.22 -32.55
CA MET A 1 -8.28 -14.25 -31.63
C MET A 1 -9.37 -14.98 -30.87
N SER A 2 -9.47 -14.79 -29.56
CA SER A 2 -10.50 -15.46 -28.74
C SER A 2 -11.90 -15.05 -29.18
N GLU A 3 -12.88 -15.95 -29.01
CA GLU A 3 -14.31 -15.71 -29.28
C GLU A 3 -14.81 -14.40 -28.63
N PHE A 4 -14.28 -14.06 -27.45
CA PHE A 4 -14.54 -12.80 -26.76
C PHE A 4 -14.37 -11.55 -27.65
N TYR A 5 -13.20 -11.33 -28.25
CA TYR A 5 -12.94 -10.12 -29.04
C TYR A 5 -13.74 -10.07 -30.35
N GLN A 6 -14.18 -11.22 -30.86
CA GLN A 6 -15.04 -11.26 -32.05
C GLN A 6 -16.47 -10.80 -31.75
N LYS A 7 -16.93 -10.97 -30.50
CA LYS A 7 -18.32 -10.71 -30.10
C LYS A 7 -18.49 -9.46 -29.25
N ILE A 8 -17.41 -8.88 -28.73
CA ILE A 8 -17.43 -7.80 -27.73
C ILE A 8 -18.31 -6.61 -28.12
N HIS A 9 -18.29 -6.20 -29.39
CA HIS A 9 -19.06 -5.07 -29.90
C HIS A 9 -20.55 -5.35 -30.10
N LEU A 10 -20.95 -6.63 -30.07
CA LEU A 10 -22.35 -7.07 -30.26
C LEU A 10 -23.09 -7.23 -28.93
N ILE A 11 -22.38 -7.17 -27.79
CA ILE A 11 -22.96 -7.43 -26.48
C ILE A 11 -23.52 -6.14 -25.89
N GLU A 12 -24.85 -6.08 -25.79
CA GLU A 12 -25.57 -4.93 -25.21
C GLU A 12 -25.88 -5.08 -23.72
N ASP A 13 -25.72 -6.28 -23.15
CA ASP A 13 -25.90 -6.54 -21.72
C ASP A 13 -24.55 -6.62 -20.98
N PRO A 14 -24.28 -5.75 -19.99
CA PRO A 14 -23.02 -5.74 -19.27
C PRO A 14 -22.75 -7.02 -18.45
N GLU A 15 -23.79 -7.72 -17.99
CA GLU A 15 -23.64 -8.99 -17.25
C GLU A 15 -23.18 -10.12 -18.19
N GLU A 16 -23.74 -10.18 -19.40
CA GLU A 16 -23.28 -11.10 -20.45
C GLU A 16 -21.81 -10.82 -20.82
N LEU A 17 -21.44 -9.54 -20.98
CA LEU A 17 -20.07 -9.17 -21.31
C LEU A 17 -19.07 -9.61 -20.22
N ALA A 18 -19.39 -9.34 -18.94
CA ALA A 18 -18.56 -9.77 -17.82
C ALA A 18 -18.44 -11.30 -17.75
N THR A 19 -19.54 -12.02 -17.98
CA THR A 19 -19.54 -13.49 -18.00
C THR A 19 -18.68 -14.04 -19.12
N LEU A 20 -18.77 -13.47 -20.33
CA LEU A 20 -17.96 -13.89 -21.47
C LEU A 20 -16.47 -13.61 -21.23
N PHE A 21 -16.15 -12.47 -20.60
CA PHE A 21 -14.78 -12.14 -20.23
C PHE A 21 -14.22 -13.11 -19.18
N LEU A 22 -14.99 -13.44 -18.14
CA LEU A 22 -14.57 -14.41 -17.13
C LEU A 22 -14.40 -15.82 -17.71
N ARG A 23 -15.23 -16.21 -18.68
CA ARG A 23 -15.04 -17.47 -19.42
C ARG A 23 -13.72 -17.49 -20.17
N LYS A 24 -13.37 -16.39 -20.87
CA LYS A 24 -12.07 -16.22 -21.53
C LYS A 24 -10.92 -16.48 -20.55
N ILE A 25 -10.98 -15.89 -19.36
CA ILE A 25 -9.95 -16.06 -18.31
C ILE A 25 -9.93 -17.51 -17.78
N SER A 26 -11.10 -18.11 -17.56
CA SER A 26 -11.21 -19.48 -17.02
C SER A 26 -10.62 -20.56 -17.93
N HIS A 27 -10.44 -20.27 -19.22
CA HIS A 27 -9.78 -21.18 -20.15
C HIS A 27 -8.26 -21.27 -19.93
N THR A 28 -7.66 -20.26 -19.32
CA THR A 28 -6.20 -20.18 -19.10
C THR A 28 -5.82 -20.37 -17.63
N GLN A 29 -6.71 -20.04 -16.70
CA GLN A 29 -6.44 -20.17 -15.26
C GLN A 29 -7.73 -20.40 -14.45
N GLU A 30 -7.60 -21.01 -13.27
CA GLU A 30 -8.73 -21.14 -12.34
C GLU A 30 -9.11 -19.78 -11.77
N LEU A 31 -10.43 -19.51 -11.65
CA LEU A 31 -10.93 -18.26 -11.07
C LEU A 31 -10.86 -18.34 -9.55
N THR A 32 -9.95 -17.59 -8.96
CA THR A 32 -9.83 -17.46 -7.50
C THR A 32 -10.39 -16.12 -7.03
N TYR A 33 -11.27 -16.15 -6.02
CA TYR A 33 -11.82 -14.95 -5.40
C TYR A 33 -10.96 -14.50 -4.20
N PRO A 34 -10.78 -13.18 -3.99
CA PRO A 34 -11.31 -12.08 -4.79
C PRO A 34 -10.55 -11.93 -6.13
N LEU A 35 -11.29 -11.75 -7.24
CA LEU A 35 -10.71 -11.55 -8.57
C LEU A 35 -9.79 -10.31 -8.60
N ASN A 36 -8.73 -10.29 -9.42
CA ASN A 36 -7.82 -9.14 -9.46
C ASN A 36 -8.02 -8.27 -10.71
N PRO A 37 -8.81 -7.17 -10.64
CA PRO A 37 -9.05 -6.31 -11.80
C PRO A 37 -7.80 -5.54 -12.24
N PHE A 38 -6.83 -5.32 -11.34
CA PHE A 38 -5.55 -4.70 -11.72
C PHE A 38 -4.73 -5.62 -12.61
N GLN A 39 -4.68 -6.92 -12.29
CA GLN A 39 -4.02 -7.90 -13.13
C GLN A 39 -4.76 -8.08 -14.45
N MET A 40 -6.10 -8.04 -14.44
CA MET A 40 -6.89 -8.08 -15.68
C MET A 40 -6.55 -6.90 -16.61
N LEU A 41 -6.36 -5.68 -16.10
CA LEU A 41 -5.87 -4.57 -16.92
C LEU A 41 -4.51 -4.88 -17.56
N VAL A 42 -3.56 -5.36 -16.75
CA VAL A 42 -2.19 -5.70 -17.22
C VAL A 42 -2.22 -6.83 -18.26
N ASP A 43 -3.01 -7.87 -18.04
CA ASP A 43 -3.14 -9.03 -18.94
C ASP A 43 -3.77 -8.63 -20.29
N GLU A 44 -4.62 -7.60 -20.29
CA GLU A 44 -5.21 -6.99 -21.49
C GLU A 44 -4.30 -5.94 -22.14
N GLY A 45 -3.08 -5.73 -21.63
CA GLY A 45 -2.12 -4.77 -22.17
C GLY A 45 -2.40 -3.32 -21.79
N VAL A 46 -3.27 -3.08 -20.81
CA VAL A 46 -3.61 -1.74 -20.29
C VAL A 46 -2.72 -1.42 -19.10
N GLN A 47 -1.90 -0.38 -19.22
CA GLN A 47 -1.16 0.13 -18.08
C GLN A 47 -2.08 0.98 -17.20
N PHE A 48 -1.77 1.06 -15.91
CA PHE A 48 -2.53 1.89 -14.98
C PHE A 48 -1.60 2.64 -14.04
N ALA A 49 -1.96 3.86 -13.69
CA ALA A 49 -1.21 4.72 -12.78
C ALA A 49 -2.05 5.00 -11.54
N ILE A 50 -1.46 4.77 -10.36
CA ILE A 50 -2.03 5.27 -9.11
C ILE A 50 -1.58 6.71 -8.93
N ARG A 51 -2.52 7.63 -8.69
CA ARG A 51 -2.24 9.07 -8.47
C ARG A 51 -3.24 9.70 -7.52
N ASP A 52 -2.87 10.84 -6.93
CA ASP A 52 -3.83 11.70 -6.23
C ASP A 52 -4.57 12.57 -7.25
N PHE A 53 -5.86 12.25 -7.49
CA PHE A 53 -6.73 13.05 -8.36
C PHE A 53 -7.71 13.94 -7.57
N GLY A 54 -7.44 14.19 -6.28
CA GLY A 54 -8.33 14.93 -5.40
C GLY A 54 -9.72 14.32 -5.36
N LYS A 55 -10.70 15.02 -5.97
CA LYS A 55 -12.12 14.61 -5.99
C LYS A 55 -12.49 13.61 -7.08
N LEU A 56 -11.67 13.44 -8.13
CA LEU A 56 -11.98 12.51 -9.24
C LEU A 56 -11.87 11.04 -8.79
N GLU A 57 -12.52 10.12 -9.48
CA GLU A 57 -12.49 8.69 -9.12
C GLU A 57 -11.39 7.92 -9.86
N GLY A 58 -11.21 8.24 -11.13
CA GLY A 58 -10.20 7.71 -12.04
C GLY A 58 -10.21 8.51 -13.34
N VAL A 59 -9.32 8.17 -14.26
CA VAL A 59 -9.25 8.76 -15.60
C VAL A 59 -8.82 7.65 -16.57
N TYR A 60 -9.57 7.41 -17.64
CA TYR A 60 -9.09 6.59 -18.75
C TYR A 60 -8.52 7.48 -19.87
N ILE A 61 -7.33 7.13 -20.35
CA ILE A 61 -6.66 7.78 -21.47
C ILE A 61 -6.46 6.72 -22.56
N PRO A 62 -7.21 6.77 -23.68
CA PRO A 62 -7.05 5.82 -24.77
C PRO A 62 -5.74 6.04 -25.53
N ALA A 63 -5.23 4.99 -26.16
CA ALA A 63 -4.12 5.09 -27.12
C ALA A 63 -4.55 5.91 -28.34
N GLU A 64 -3.74 6.88 -28.79
CA GLU A 64 -4.08 7.69 -29.97
C GLU A 64 -3.59 7.06 -31.28
N ASN A 65 -2.60 6.17 -31.21
CA ASN A 65 -2.03 5.43 -32.34
C ASN A 65 -1.48 4.06 -31.90
N GLU A 66 -1.06 3.20 -32.85
CA GLU A 66 -0.54 1.85 -32.58
C GLU A 66 0.73 1.79 -31.71
N ASN A 67 1.43 2.91 -31.54
CA ASN A 67 2.61 3.01 -30.67
C ASN A 67 2.27 3.50 -29.26
N ASP A 68 1.04 3.95 -29.01
CA ASP A 68 0.60 4.44 -27.71
C ASP A 68 0.03 3.30 -26.86
N ILE A 69 0.29 3.35 -25.56
CA ILE A 69 -0.26 2.39 -24.59
C ILE A 69 -1.43 3.07 -23.87
N PRO A 70 -2.63 2.46 -23.79
CA PRO A 70 -3.73 3.01 -23.03
C PRO A 70 -3.39 3.04 -21.53
N ILE A 71 -3.78 4.13 -20.85
CA ILE A 71 -3.46 4.36 -19.44
C ILE A 71 -4.73 4.57 -18.62
N VAL A 72 -4.85 3.83 -17.53
CA VAL A 72 -5.90 3.99 -16.51
C VAL A 72 -5.35 4.70 -15.27
N GLY A 73 -5.78 5.91 -15.00
CA GLY A 73 -5.58 6.61 -13.74
C GLY A 73 -6.56 6.12 -12.67
N ILE A 74 -6.04 5.70 -11.51
CA ILE A 74 -6.85 5.30 -10.35
C ILE A 74 -6.51 6.19 -9.15
N ASN A 75 -7.53 6.73 -8.49
CA ASN A 75 -7.31 7.63 -7.36
C ASN A 75 -6.82 6.88 -6.10
N LEU A 76 -5.60 7.22 -5.67
CA LEU A 76 -4.93 6.73 -4.47
C LEU A 76 -5.76 6.92 -3.19
N ASN A 77 -6.47 8.04 -3.08
CA ASN A 77 -7.19 8.43 -1.86
C ASN A 77 -8.49 7.65 -1.65
N ARG A 78 -8.89 6.79 -2.59
CA ARG A 78 -10.08 5.95 -2.47
C ARG A 78 -9.73 4.62 -1.77
N PRO A 79 -10.66 4.02 -1.01
CA PRO A 79 -10.44 2.69 -0.43
C PRO A 79 -10.14 1.65 -1.52
N ILE A 80 -9.32 0.64 -1.21
CA ILE A 80 -8.92 -0.41 -2.17
C ILE A 80 -10.10 -1.09 -2.88
N THR A 81 -11.24 -1.26 -2.20
CA THR A 81 -12.45 -1.82 -2.82
C THR A 81 -13.03 -0.90 -3.90
N ARG A 82 -12.91 0.43 -3.76
CA ARG A 82 -13.32 1.40 -4.79
C ARG A 82 -12.27 1.49 -5.89
N GLN A 83 -10.98 1.45 -5.57
CA GLN A 83 -9.91 1.38 -6.58
C GLN A 83 -10.08 0.15 -7.50
N ARG A 84 -10.41 -1.00 -6.92
CA ARG A 84 -10.72 -2.24 -7.67
C ARG A 84 -11.95 -2.08 -8.56
N PHE A 85 -13.00 -1.44 -8.07
CA PHE A 85 -14.18 -1.13 -8.88
C PHE A 85 -13.83 -0.20 -10.04
N THR A 86 -13.05 0.85 -9.80
CA THR A 86 -12.56 1.75 -10.86
C THR A 86 -11.74 0.98 -11.89
N ALA A 87 -10.80 0.12 -11.49
CA ALA A 87 -10.04 -0.72 -12.43
C ALA A 87 -10.96 -1.57 -13.33
N ALA A 88 -11.98 -2.21 -12.75
CA ALA A 88 -12.96 -2.98 -13.51
C ALA A 88 -13.86 -2.11 -14.41
N HIS A 89 -14.20 -0.90 -13.96
CA HIS A 89 -14.98 0.07 -14.72
C HIS A 89 -14.20 0.57 -15.94
N GLU A 90 -12.94 0.98 -15.76
CA GLU A 90 -12.10 1.44 -16.87
C GLU A 90 -11.75 0.31 -17.85
N LEU A 91 -11.63 -0.93 -17.37
CA LEU A 91 -11.50 -2.09 -18.23
C LEU A 91 -12.71 -2.23 -19.18
N CYS A 92 -13.92 -1.87 -18.72
CA CYS A 92 -15.09 -1.82 -19.59
C CYS A 92 -14.95 -0.75 -20.67
N HIS A 93 -14.44 0.44 -20.33
CA HIS A 93 -14.21 1.50 -21.31
C HIS A 93 -13.20 1.05 -22.35
N PHE A 94 -12.11 0.39 -21.94
CA PHE A 94 -11.15 -0.21 -22.87
C PHE A 94 -11.81 -1.18 -23.86
N PHE A 95 -12.72 -2.03 -23.39
CA PHE A 95 -13.46 -2.97 -24.25
C PHE A 95 -14.44 -2.31 -25.22
N ARG A 96 -14.90 -1.09 -24.93
CA ARG A 96 -15.98 -0.43 -25.68
C ARG A 96 -15.54 0.79 -26.48
N GLU A 97 -14.41 1.43 -26.17
CA GLU A 97 -13.98 2.67 -26.80
C GLU A 97 -12.83 2.51 -27.78
N ASN A 98 -13.23 2.26 -29.04
CA ASN A 98 -12.73 2.95 -30.23
C ASN A 98 -13.47 4.29 -30.47
N GLU A 99 -14.24 4.82 -29.50
CA GLU A 99 -14.95 6.10 -29.60
C GLU A 99 -14.58 7.01 -28.43
N LYS A 100 -13.74 8.03 -28.70
CA LYS A 100 -13.37 9.09 -27.74
C LYS A 100 -14.63 9.73 -27.13
N GLN A 101 -14.83 9.64 -25.81
CA GLN A 101 -15.79 10.51 -25.11
C GLN A 101 -15.14 11.27 -23.95
N ILE A 102 -14.91 12.57 -24.17
CA ILE A 102 -14.73 13.54 -23.10
C ILE A 102 -16.14 13.88 -22.59
N CYS A 103 -16.54 13.32 -21.44
CA CYS A 103 -17.84 13.62 -20.84
C CYS A 103 -17.76 14.76 -19.80
N PRO A 104 -18.62 15.79 -19.90
CA PRO A 104 -18.72 16.84 -18.89
C PRO A 104 -19.44 16.36 -17.62
N ILE A 105 -19.05 16.92 -16.47
CA ILE A 105 -19.52 16.56 -15.13
C ILE A 105 -21.04 16.77 -15.00
N GLY A 106 -21.80 15.70 -14.76
CA GLY A 106 -23.19 15.80 -14.25
C GLY A 106 -24.26 14.94 -14.93
N SER A 107 -24.01 14.34 -16.09
CA SER A 107 -24.90 13.33 -16.70
C SER A 107 -24.20 11.96 -16.68
N LYS A 108 -24.82 10.95 -16.04
CA LYS A 108 -24.37 9.56 -16.23
C LYS A 108 -24.79 9.12 -17.63
N SER A 109 -23.84 9.06 -18.56
CA SER A 109 -24.08 8.57 -19.92
C SER A 109 -24.52 7.09 -19.89
N ALA A 110 -25.12 6.61 -20.98
CA ALA A 110 -25.45 5.19 -21.10
C ALA A 110 -24.19 4.30 -20.99
N ALA A 111 -23.04 4.80 -21.44
CA ALA A 111 -21.74 4.13 -21.32
C ALA A 111 -21.29 4.00 -19.86
N GLU A 112 -21.37 5.07 -19.07
CA GLU A 112 -21.05 5.05 -17.62
C GLU A 112 -21.93 4.08 -16.84
N VAL A 113 -23.24 4.06 -17.15
CA VAL A 113 -24.18 3.11 -16.52
C VAL A 113 -23.85 1.67 -16.92
N PHE A 114 -23.47 1.46 -18.17
CA PHE A 114 -23.03 0.16 -18.65
C PHE A 114 -21.74 -0.29 -17.95
N ALA A 115 -20.73 0.57 -17.86
CA ALA A 115 -19.46 0.30 -17.19
C ALA A 115 -19.63 0.03 -15.70
N ASP A 116 -20.48 0.80 -15.00
CA ASP A 116 -20.85 0.56 -13.60
C ASP A 116 -21.46 -0.85 -13.41
N ARG A 117 -22.38 -1.24 -14.29
CA ARG A 117 -23.01 -2.57 -14.25
C ARG A 117 -22.01 -3.68 -14.59
N PHE A 118 -21.16 -3.47 -15.60
CA PHE A 118 -20.11 -4.42 -15.97
C PHE A 118 -19.13 -4.63 -14.82
N ALA A 119 -18.65 -3.56 -14.17
CA ALA A 119 -17.72 -3.66 -13.06
C ALA A 119 -18.33 -4.43 -11.88
N ALA A 120 -19.61 -4.18 -11.57
CA ALA A 120 -20.34 -4.94 -10.55
C ALA A 120 -20.49 -6.42 -10.91
N ALA A 121 -20.81 -6.71 -12.18
CA ALA A 121 -20.94 -8.06 -12.71
C ALA A 121 -19.62 -8.83 -12.72
N LEU A 122 -18.54 -8.17 -13.12
CA LEU A 122 -17.21 -8.74 -13.20
C LEU A 122 -16.68 -9.11 -11.81
N LEU A 123 -16.80 -8.19 -10.84
CA LEU A 123 -16.29 -8.41 -9.48
C LEU A 123 -17.20 -9.30 -8.63
N MET A 124 -18.49 -9.36 -8.92
CA MET A 124 -19.47 -10.22 -8.24
C MET A 124 -20.36 -10.96 -9.26
N PRO A 125 -19.83 -11.97 -9.96
CA PRO A 125 -20.61 -12.71 -10.97
C PRO A 125 -21.86 -13.32 -10.35
N GLU A 126 -23.00 -13.21 -11.04
CA GLU A 126 -24.30 -13.63 -10.47
C GLU A 126 -24.27 -15.07 -9.99
N TYR A 127 -23.71 -15.98 -10.78
CA TYR A 127 -23.61 -17.40 -10.45
C TYR A 127 -22.93 -17.63 -9.09
N GLU A 128 -21.74 -17.06 -8.91
CA GLU A 128 -21.00 -17.25 -7.66
C GLU A 128 -21.63 -16.47 -6.50
N LEU A 129 -22.19 -15.28 -6.74
CA LEU A 129 -22.91 -14.54 -5.71
C LEU A 129 -24.11 -15.35 -5.19
N ARG A 130 -24.85 -16.00 -6.10
CA ARG A 130 -25.97 -16.88 -5.75
C ARG A 130 -25.51 -18.06 -4.91
N ASN A 131 -24.39 -18.71 -5.26
CA ASN A 131 -23.81 -19.79 -4.46
C ASN A 131 -23.48 -19.32 -3.02
N GLN A 132 -22.82 -18.17 -2.88
CA GLN A 132 -22.45 -17.62 -1.57
C GLN A 132 -23.68 -17.25 -0.73
N VAL A 133 -24.75 -16.73 -1.35
CA VAL A 133 -26.01 -16.41 -0.68
C VAL A 133 -26.78 -17.69 -0.31
N ASP A 134 -26.90 -18.64 -1.22
CA ASP A 134 -27.65 -19.89 -1.00
C ASP A 134 -27.02 -20.76 0.09
N ALA A 135 -25.70 -20.72 0.24
CA ALA A 135 -24.99 -21.40 1.32
C ALA A 135 -25.25 -20.81 2.71
N ARG A 136 -25.76 -19.58 2.81
CA ARG A 136 -25.93 -18.84 4.08
C ARG A 136 -27.37 -18.49 4.41
N LYS A 137 -28.27 -18.51 3.41
CA LYS A 137 -29.65 -18.05 3.59
C LYS A 137 -30.41 -18.92 4.60
N VAL A 138 -31.15 -18.25 5.47
CA VAL A 138 -32.12 -18.86 6.37
C VAL A 138 -33.49 -18.27 6.04
N GLN A 139 -34.48 -19.12 5.77
CA GLN A 139 -35.81 -18.70 5.33
C GLN A 139 -35.80 -17.78 4.08
N GLY A 140 -34.81 -17.97 3.20
CA GLY A 140 -34.68 -17.21 1.95
C GLY A 140 -33.87 -15.91 2.05
N PHE A 141 -33.42 -15.52 3.24
CA PHE A 141 -32.70 -14.26 3.46
C PHE A 141 -31.32 -14.46 4.08
N VAL A 142 -30.40 -13.55 3.80
CA VAL A 142 -29.10 -13.44 4.47
C VAL A 142 -29.06 -12.21 5.39
N THR A 143 -28.28 -12.31 6.46
CA THR A 143 -28.09 -11.23 7.43
C THR A 143 -27.03 -10.23 6.93
N PHE A 144 -26.94 -9.06 7.57
CA PHE A 144 -25.87 -8.10 7.25
C PHE A 144 -24.49 -8.65 7.61
N ASP A 145 -24.43 -9.51 8.61
CA ASP A 145 -23.25 -10.26 9.01
C ASP A 145 -22.78 -11.19 7.88
N ASP A 146 -23.69 -11.93 7.23
CA ASP A 146 -23.38 -12.73 6.04
C ASP A 146 -22.91 -11.84 4.88
N VAL A 147 -23.53 -10.67 4.68
CA VAL A 147 -23.13 -9.73 3.62
C VAL A 147 -21.71 -9.20 3.84
N VAL A 148 -21.26 -9.02 5.09
CA VAL A 148 -19.85 -8.67 5.37
C VAL A 148 -18.90 -9.76 4.86
N ASP A 149 -19.20 -11.03 5.13
CA ASP A 149 -18.36 -12.15 4.71
C ASP A 149 -18.38 -12.33 3.19
N ILE A 150 -19.55 -12.21 2.56
CA ILE A 150 -19.69 -12.28 1.10
C ILE A 150 -18.95 -11.11 0.44
N ALA A 151 -19.06 -9.89 0.97
CA ALA A 151 -18.34 -8.74 0.44
C ALA A 151 -16.82 -8.91 0.56
N HIS A 152 -16.34 -9.51 1.66
CA HIS A 152 -14.93 -9.83 1.86
C HIS A 152 -14.46 -10.89 0.85
N PHE A 153 -15.24 -11.96 0.63
CA PHE A 153 -14.96 -13.00 -0.36
C PHE A 153 -14.74 -12.42 -1.77
N PHE A 154 -15.61 -11.50 -2.23
CA PHE A 154 -15.46 -10.85 -3.53
C PHE A 154 -14.45 -9.68 -3.53
N GLY A 155 -14.00 -9.21 -2.36
CA GLY A 155 -13.10 -8.08 -2.25
C GLY A 155 -13.72 -6.75 -2.71
N VAL A 156 -15.02 -6.57 -2.40
CA VAL A 156 -15.82 -5.39 -2.76
C VAL A 156 -16.29 -4.62 -1.52
N SER A 157 -16.93 -3.46 -1.70
CA SER A 157 -17.54 -2.76 -0.58
C SER A 157 -18.80 -3.48 -0.10
N PHE A 158 -19.07 -3.37 1.21
CA PHE A 158 -20.31 -3.88 1.81
C PHE A 158 -21.55 -3.36 1.09
N GLU A 159 -21.59 -2.06 0.80
CA GLU A 159 -22.73 -1.41 0.16
C GLU A 159 -22.99 -1.94 -1.25
N ALA A 160 -21.94 -2.16 -2.06
CA ALA A 160 -22.07 -2.73 -3.39
C ALA A 160 -22.62 -4.17 -3.34
N CYS A 161 -22.08 -4.99 -2.43
CA CYS A 161 -22.54 -6.36 -2.22
C CYS A 161 -24.00 -6.40 -1.74
N LEU A 162 -24.35 -5.59 -0.73
CA LEU A 162 -25.71 -5.50 -0.18
C LEU A 162 -26.73 -5.14 -1.26
N PHE A 163 -26.46 -4.10 -2.06
CA PHE A 163 -27.38 -3.68 -3.11
C PHE A 163 -27.53 -4.73 -4.20
N ARG A 164 -26.43 -5.39 -4.58
CA ARG A 164 -26.50 -6.46 -5.58
C ARG A 164 -27.36 -7.62 -5.06
N ILE A 165 -27.18 -8.07 -3.82
CA ILE A 165 -28.02 -9.11 -3.21
C ILE A 165 -29.48 -8.65 -3.10
N ALA A 166 -29.73 -7.42 -2.67
CA ALA A 166 -31.08 -6.88 -2.48
C ALA A 166 -31.88 -6.77 -3.79
N PHE A 167 -31.24 -6.33 -4.87
CA PHE A 167 -31.94 -6.05 -6.14
C PHE A 167 -31.88 -7.20 -7.15
N LEU A 168 -30.77 -7.93 -7.22
CA LEU A 168 -30.61 -9.05 -8.15
C LEU A 168 -31.20 -10.35 -7.58
N LEU A 169 -30.92 -10.63 -6.31
CA LEU A 169 -31.30 -11.91 -5.69
C LEU A 169 -32.52 -11.79 -4.76
N GLN A 170 -32.91 -10.57 -4.39
CA GLN A 170 -34.02 -10.29 -3.47
C GLN A 170 -33.91 -11.04 -2.13
N ALA A 171 -32.68 -11.28 -1.67
CA ALA A 171 -32.38 -12.11 -0.50
C ALA A 171 -32.02 -11.32 0.76
N ILE A 172 -32.48 -10.06 0.86
CA ILE A 172 -32.32 -9.23 2.07
C ILE A 172 -33.69 -9.01 2.71
N ASP A 173 -33.81 -9.36 3.99
CA ASP A 173 -35.06 -9.20 4.73
C ASP A 173 -35.38 -7.71 5.03
N GLY A 174 -36.67 -7.42 5.20
CA GLY A 174 -37.22 -6.12 5.54
C GLY A 174 -37.29 -5.15 4.36
N ASN A 175 -37.28 -3.85 4.67
CA ASN A 175 -37.40 -2.81 3.65
C ASN A 175 -36.09 -2.65 2.85
N THR A 176 -36.16 -2.92 1.55
CA THR A 176 -35.06 -2.85 0.58
C THR A 176 -35.05 -1.57 -0.25
N GLN A 177 -35.90 -0.58 0.05
CA GLN A 177 -35.82 0.74 -0.60
C GLN A 177 -34.46 1.38 -0.30
N ILE A 178 -33.84 1.99 -1.32
CA ILE A 178 -32.47 2.54 -1.25
C ILE A 178 -32.26 3.44 -0.03
N LYS A 179 -33.21 4.36 0.24
CA LYS A 179 -33.13 5.29 1.38
C LYS A 179 -33.11 4.56 2.72
N GLU A 180 -33.85 3.47 2.85
CA GLU A 180 -33.97 2.72 4.10
C GLU A 180 -32.79 1.77 4.29
N LEU A 181 -32.32 1.10 3.22
CA LEU A 181 -31.08 0.33 3.26
C LEU A 181 -29.89 1.19 3.72
N ARG A 182 -29.76 2.42 3.19
CA ARG A 182 -28.68 3.33 3.62
C ARG A 182 -28.74 3.67 5.12
N LYS A 183 -29.93 3.85 5.70
CA LYS A 183 -30.06 4.03 7.16
C LYS A 183 -29.62 2.79 7.91
N ARG A 184 -30.05 1.60 7.47
CA ARG A 184 -29.65 0.32 8.08
C ARG A 184 -28.13 0.12 8.02
N ILE A 185 -27.49 0.46 6.90
CA ILE A 185 -26.02 0.43 6.75
C ILE A 185 -25.35 1.32 7.81
N ASN A 186 -25.79 2.58 7.93
CA ASN A 186 -25.20 3.53 8.88
C ASN A 186 -25.32 3.06 10.34
N SER A 187 -26.46 2.47 10.70
CA SER A 187 -26.68 1.90 12.04
C SER A 187 -25.79 0.67 12.30
N TYR A 188 -25.60 -0.18 11.30
CA TYR A 188 -24.84 -1.42 11.41
C TYR A 188 -23.31 -1.22 11.49
N LYS A 189 -22.79 -0.18 10.82
CA LYS A 189 -21.36 0.17 10.75
C LYS A 189 -20.48 -0.96 10.18
N PRO A 190 -20.58 -1.28 8.87
CA PRO A 190 -19.93 -2.45 8.28
C PRO A 190 -18.42 -2.52 8.48
N GLU A 191 -17.69 -1.40 8.37
CA GLU A 191 -16.24 -1.37 8.56
C GLU A 191 -15.83 -1.78 9.98
N LEU A 192 -16.64 -1.44 10.99
CA LEU A 192 -16.37 -1.84 12.37
C LEU A 192 -16.58 -3.34 12.54
N GLN A 193 -17.64 -3.90 11.94
CA GLN A 193 -17.92 -5.34 12.01
C GLN A 193 -16.86 -6.16 11.26
N ARG A 194 -16.44 -5.70 10.07
CA ARG A 194 -15.31 -6.29 9.32
C ARG A 194 -14.05 -6.39 10.20
N LYS A 195 -13.67 -5.29 10.86
CA LYS A 195 -12.51 -5.25 11.75
C LYS A 195 -12.65 -6.18 12.95
N ARG A 196 -13.82 -6.23 13.59
CA ARG A 196 -14.10 -7.13 14.73
C ARG A 196 -13.97 -8.61 14.38
N ARG A 197 -14.21 -8.95 13.11
CA ARG A 197 -14.08 -10.31 12.58
C ARG A 197 -12.66 -10.67 12.12
N GLY A 198 -11.70 -9.75 12.23
CA GLY A 198 -10.32 -9.98 11.76
C GLY A 198 -10.18 -10.02 10.23
N LEU A 199 -11.23 -9.68 9.48
CA LEU A 199 -11.21 -9.70 8.02
C LEU A 199 -10.38 -8.53 7.52
N ASN A 200 -9.17 -8.77 7.00
CA ASN A 200 -8.26 -7.74 6.51
C ASN A 200 -8.37 -7.53 4.99
N ARG A 201 -7.55 -6.63 4.42
CA ARG A 201 -7.50 -6.32 2.98
C ARG A 201 -6.13 -6.61 2.37
N VAL A 202 -5.28 -7.37 3.06
CA VAL A 202 -3.91 -7.65 2.64
C VAL A 202 -3.90 -8.22 1.23
N LEU A 203 -4.72 -9.24 0.97
CA LEU A 203 -4.81 -9.88 -0.35
C LEU A 203 -5.18 -8.91 -1.49
N LEU A 204 -6.01 -7.90 -1.20
CA LEU A 204 -6.38 -6.89 -2.20
C LEU A 204 -5.21 -5.96 -2.53
N TYR A 205 -4.41 -5.59 -1.52
CA TYR A 205 -3.20 -4.80 -1.71
C TYR A 205 -2.07 -5.61 -2.33
N GLU A 206 -1.92 -6.90 -2.00
CA GLU A 206 -0.96 -7.78 -2.67
C GLU A 206 -1.23 -7.83 -4.16
N GLY A 207 -2.49 -8.09 -4.55
CA GLY A 207 -2.90 -8.08 -5.94
C GLY A 207 -2.59 -6.75 -6.65
N LEU A 208 -2.84 -5.61 -6.00
CA LEU A 208 -2.48 -4.29 -6.53
C LEU A 208 -0.97 -4.11 -6.67
N ILE A 209 -0.19 -4.39 -5.63
CA ILE A 209 1.26 -4.20 -5.59
C ILE A 209 1.96 -5.05 -6.65
N ASP A 210 1.53 -6.31 -6.82
CA ASP A 210 2.11 -7.20 -7.80
C ASP A 210 1.74 -6.79 -9.22
N SER A 211 0.50 -6.35 -9.45
CA SER A 211 0.07 -5.83 -10.77
C SER A 211 0.73 -4.47 -11.09
N TYR A 212 1.14 -3.72 -10.07
CA TYR A 212 1.75 -2.39 -10.18
C TYR A 212 3.29 -2.41 -10.04
N SER A 213 3.90 -3.60 -10.03
CA SER A 213 5.31 -3.77 -9.69
C SER A 213 6.27 -2.99 -10.59
N TYR A 214 5.89 -2.79 -11.87
CA TYR A 214 6.68 -2.01 -12.84
C TYR A 214 6.81 -0.55 -12.43
N ALA A 215 5.75 0.05 -11.86
CA ALA A 215 5.71 1.43 -11.43
C ALA A 215 6.34 1.63 -10.04
N LEU A 216 6.58 0.54 -9.30
CA LEU A 216 7.31 0.56 -8.03
C LEU A 216 8.83 0.48 -8.21
N HIS A 217 9.31 0.29 -9.45
CA HIS A 217 10.74 0.29 -9.73
C HIS A 217 11.35 1.65 -9.42
N PHE A 218 12.41 1.66 -8.61
CA PHE A 218 13.06 2.89 -8.15
C PHE A 218 14.57 2.80 -8.27
N VAL A 219 15.15 3.83 -8.88
CA VAL A 219 16.59 4.11 -8.88
C VAL A 219 16.77 5.54 -8.39
N PRO A 220 17.59 5.80 -7.36
CA PRO A 220 17.82 7.15 -6.87
C PRO A 220 18.29 8.09 -7.98
N ASN A 221 17.65 9.25 -8.05
CA ASN A 221 18.06 10.40 -8.85
C ASN A 221 17.91 11.67 -8.00
N ASP A 222 18.47 12.79 -8.45
CA ASP A 222 18.50 14.03 -7.66
C ASP A 222 17.10 14.52 -7.26
N PHE A 223 16.14 14.46 -8.19
CA PHE A 223 14.76 14.89 -7.93
C PHE A 223 14.09 14.02 -6.88
N ALA A 224 14.06 12.71 -7.09
CA ALA A 224 13.38 11.80 -6.19
C ALA A 224 14.08 11.74 -4.82
N SER A 225 15.42 11.82 -4.80
CA SER A 225 16.18 11.90 -3.56
C SER A 225 15.83 13.16 -2.77
N TYR A 226 15.69 14.30 -3.44
CA TYR A 226 15.31 15.55 -2.78
C TYR A 226 13.88 15.52 -2.25
N VAL A 227 12.91 15.10 -3.07
CA VAL A 227 11.50 15.01 -2.66
C VAL A 227 11.34 14.04 -1.50
N PHE A 228 11.93 12.84 -1.62
CA PHE A 228 11.87 11.84 -0.56
C PHE A 228 12.50 12.33 0.73
N LYS A 229 13.72 12.90 0.69
CA LYS A 229 14.39 13.39 1.91
C LYS A 229 13.56 14.46 2.62
N ASN A 230 12.98 15.42 1.91
CA ASN A 230 12.13 16.45 2.53
C ASN A 230 10.91 15.83 3.23
N ASN A 231 10.17 14.96 2.54
CA ASN A 231 8.98 14.33 3.12
C ASN A 231 9.32 13.35 4.24
N TYR A 232 10.30 12.46 4.02
CA TYR A 232 10.72 11.45 4.99
C TYR A 232 11.24 12.12 6.26
N ILE A 233 12.24 12.98 6.17
CA ILE A 233 12.96 13.48 7.34
C ILE A 233 12.04 14.29 8.26
N TYR A 234 11.16 15.11 7.67
CA TYR A 234 10.13 15.83 8.43
C TYR A 234 9.20 14.86 9.17
N ASN A 235 8.57 13.92 8.45
CA ASN A 235 7.60 13.01 9.06
C ASN A 235 8.26 12.08 10.09
N ASP A 236 9.46 11.58 9.80
CA ASP A 236 10.22 10.68 10.66
C ASP A 236 10.64 11.35 11.97
N SER A 237 11.08 12.62 11.91
CA SER A 237 11.42 13.41 13.09
C SER A 237 10.18 13.67 13.96
N ARG A 238 9.05 14.05 13.35
CA ARG A 238 7.78 14.28 14.05
C ARG A 238 7.22 13.00 14.68
N LEU A 239 7.42 11.84 14.04
CA LEU A 239 7.04 10.53 14.61
C LEU A 239 7.75 10.26 15.94
N GLU A 240 8.98 10.70 16.10
CA GLU A 240 9.77 10.59 17.34
C GLU A 240 9.51 11.74 18.34
N GLY A 241 8.61 12.68 18.01
CA GLY A 241 8.24 13.78 18.90
C GLY A 241 9.16 15.01 18.81
N VAL A 242 10.04 15.08 17.81
CA VAL A 242 10.85 16.28 17.54
C VAL A 242 9.93 17.43 17.14
N ASP A 243 10.09 18.59 17.77
CA ASP A 243 9.30 19.77 17.44
C ASP A 243 9.97 20.60 16.35
N ILE A 244 9.54 20.38 15.10
CA ILE A 244 10.05 21.08 13.92
C ILE A 244 8.94 21.22 12.88
N ASP A 245 8.82 22.38 12.26
CA ASP A 245 7.90 22.59 11.15
C ASP A 245 8.54 22.17 9.80
N ILE A 246 7.71 22.06 8.77
CA ILE A 246 8.16 21.57 7.45
C ILE A 246 9.09 22.57 6.74
N GLU A 247 8.93 23.87 6.97
CA GLU A 247 9.74 24.91 6.34
C GLU A 247 11.16 24.90 6.92
N SER A 248 11.27 24.86 8.25
CA SER A 248 12.54 24.71 8.97
C SER A 248 13.28 23.43 8.56
N ALA A 249 12.57 22.30 8.47
CA ALA A 249 13.18 21.05 8.03
C ALA A 249 13.72 21.16 6.58
N ALA A 250 12.94 21.76 5.68
CA ALA A 250 13.33 21.94 4.27
C ALA A 250 14.50 22.92 4.10
N GLU A 251 14.57 23.97 4.91
CA GLU A 251 15.70 24.91 4.94
C GLU A 251 17.00 24.17 5.32
N ILE A 252 17.00 23.44 6.43
CA ILE A 252 18.15 22.67 6.91
C ILE A 252 18.61 21.65 5.85
N ILE A 253 17.66 20.90 5.27
CA ILE A 253 17.96 19.92 4.22
C ILE A 253 18.57 20.58 2.99
N THR A 254 18.08 21.76 2.61
CA THR A 254 18.60 22.52 1.46
C THR A 254 20.01 23.03 1.74
N ASP A 255 20.26 23.57 2.93
CA ASP A 255 21.58 24.05 3.32
C ASP A 255 22.61 22.90 3.34
N LEU A 256 22.26 21.77 3.96
CA LEU A 256 23.11 20.56 4.00
C LEU A 256 23.37 19.97 2.61
N ARG A 257 22.42 20.09 1.68
CA ARG A 257 22.62 19.68 0.29
C ARG A 257 23.68 20.53 -0.40
N LEU A 258 23.74 21.83 -0.10
CA LEU A 258 24.67 22.77 -0.72
C LEU A 258 26.04 22.80 -0.04
N LYS A 259 26.08 22.72 1.28
CA LYS A 259 27.29 22.92 2.10
C LYS A 259 27.87 21.61 2.68
N HIS A 260 27.14 20.50 2.61
CA HIS A 260 27.52 19.22 3.24
C HIS A 260 27.93 19.42 4.71
N GLN A 261 29.06 18.86 5.14
CA GLN A 261 29.60 19.01 6.51
C GLN A 261 30.01 20.46 6.86
N GLY A 262 30.05 21.36 5.87
CA GLY A 262 30.28 22.79 6.07
C GLY A 262 29.02 23.59 6.44
N SER A 263 27.86 22.95 6.54
CA SER A 263 26.61 23.57 7.00
C SER A 263 26.74 24.07 8.44
N GLU A 264 26.09 25.20 8.74
CA GLU A 264 26.02 25.73 10.10
C GLU A 264 25.23 24.80 11.03
N TYR A 265 24.24 24.08 10.48
CA TYR A 265 23.44 23.11 11.22
C TYR A 265 24.21 21.87 11.68
N CYS A 266 25.45 21.67 11.20
CA CYS A 266 26.36 20.65 11.75
C CYS A 266 27.13 21.12 12.99
N LYS A 267 27.02 22.40 13.36
CA LYS A 267 27.68 23.02 14.52
C LYS A 267 26.66 23.60 15.52
N GLU A 268 25.39 23.40 15.26
CA GLU A 268 24.30 23.87 16.11
C GLU A 268 24.25 23.07 17.43
N GLU A 269 23.70 23.66 18.48
CA GLU A 269 23.43 22.95 19.75
C GLU A 269 21.97 22.45 19.83
N ASN A 270 21.11 22.83 18.88
CA ASN A 270 19.72 22.40 18.86
C ASN A 270 19.62 20.93 18.42
N GLU A 271 19.25 20.05 19.35
CA GLU A 271 19.10 18.61 19.12
C GLU A 271 18.13 18.28 17.96
N ALA A 272 17.08 19.09 17.75
CA ALA A 272 16.16 18.90 16.64
C ALA A 272 16.89 19.09 15.30
N PHE A 273 17.70 20.14 15.15
CA PHE A 273 18.42 20.44 13.91
C PHE A 273 19.54 19.43 13.67
N LEU A 274 20.25 19.02 14.73
CA LEU A 274 21.24 17.95 14.68
C LEU A 274 20.63 16.62 14.24
N SER A 275 19.43 16.30 14.73
CA SER A 275 18.67 15.13 14.28
C SER A 275 18.37 15.20 12.79
N ILE A 276 17.90 16.34 12.26
CA ILE A 276 17.67 16.52 10.82
C ILE A 276 18.96 16.33 10.02
N ALA A 277 20.07 16.93 10.49
CA ALA A 277 21.36 16.81 9.82
C ALA A 277 21.86 15.35 9.75
N GLY A 278 21.72 14.61 10.84
CA GLY A 278 22.00 13.18 10.88
C GLY A 278 21.16 12.36 9.92
N HIS A 279 19.86 12.66 9.79
CA HIS A 279 19.02 11.99 8.80
C HIS A 279 19.45 12.29 7.36
N VAL A 280 19.87 13.53 7.07
CA VAL A 280 20.39 13.88 5.74
C VAL A 280 21.65 13.08 5.42
N ALA A 281 22.56 12.94 6.39
CA ALA A 281 23.75 12.10 6.25
C ALA A 281 23.37 10.63 5.98
N MET A 282 22.45 10.10 6.78
CA MET A 282 21.94 8.73 6.64
C MET A 282 21.33 8.47 5.26
N TYR A 283 20.45 9.35 4.77
CA TYR A 283 19.82 9.17 3.46
C TYR A 283 20.74 9.48 2.28
N THR A 284 21.83 10.22 2.52
CA THR A 284 22.90 10.36 1.53
C THR A 284 23.65 9.04 1.36
N TYR A 285 23.84 8.27 2.43
CA TYR A 285 24.36 6.90 2.34
C TYR A 285 23.37 5.94 1.66
N ILE A 286 22.08 5.97 2.02
CA ILE A 286 21.07 5.06 1.44
C ILE A 286 20.91 5.29 -0.07
N PHE A 287 20.93 6.54 -0.52
CA PHE A 287 20.77 6.92 -1.93
C PHE A 287 22.10 7.15 -2.66
N ALA A 288 23.21 6.64 -2.13
CA ALA A 288 24.50 6.73 -2.79
C ALA A 288 24.43 6.10 -4.20
N SER A 289 25.18 6.69 -5.14
CA SER A 289 25.32 6.18 -6.50
C SER A 289 26.78 5.75 -6.73
N PRO A 290 27.06 4.49 -7.10
CA PRO A 290 26.09 3.40 -7.29
C PRO A 290 25.47 2.89 -5.97
N VAL A 291 24.22 2.44 -6.04
CA VAL A 291 23.52 1.83 -4.88
C VAL A 291 24.19 0.49 -4.53
N PRO A 292 24.55 0.24 -3.25
CA PRO A 292 25.12 -1.04 -2.86
C PRO A 292 24.18 -2.21 -3.14
N MET A 293 24.69 -3.30 -3.72
CA MET A 293 23.88 -4.48 -4.10
C MET A 293 23.69 -5.50 -2.98
N ARG A 294 24.42 -5.37 -1.86
CA ARG A 294 24.33 -6.27 -0.71
C ARG A 294 23.47 -5.63 0.37
N CYS A 295 22.80 -6.41 1.18
CA CYS A 295 22.09 -5.95 2.37
C CYS A 295 22.46 -6.83 3.56
N SER A 296 22.79 -6.20 4.68
CA SER A 296 23.03 -6.89 5.95
C SER A 296 22.27 -6.18 7.05
N VAL A 297 21.78 -6.92 8.03
CA VAL A 297 21.17 -6.37 9.23
C VAL A 297 22.13 -5.43 9.96
N PHE A 298 23.44 -5.62 9.82
CA PHE A 298 24.45 -4.74 10.41
C PHE A 298 24.60 -3.40 9.70
N ASP A 299 23.96 -3.18 8.53
CA ASP A 299 23.81 -1.84 7.98
C ASP A 299 23.08 -0.91 8.97
N THR A 300 22.25 -1.45 9.88
CA THR A 300 21.63 -0.67 10.97
C THR A 300 22.67 0.05 11.85
N VAL A 301 23.85 -0.54 12.06
CA VAL A 301 24.94 0.06 12.83
C VAL A 301 25.49 1.29 12.09
N SER A 302 25.73 1.17 10.79
CA SER A 302 26.18 2.28 9.96
C SER A 302 25.12 3.38 9.85
N LEU A 303 23.85 3.02 9.67
CA LEU A 303 22.74 3.97 9.65
C LEU A 303 22.66 4.76 10.96
N HIS A 304 22.75 4.07 12.10
CA HIS A 304 22.78 4.73 13.40
C HIS A 304 24.03 5.61 13.58
N GLN A 305 25.19 5.21 13.03
CA GLN A 305 26.38 6.05 13.05
C GLN A 305 26.16 7.36 12.27
N TYR A 306 25.55 7.30 11.08
CA TYR A 306 25.20 8.50 10.30
C TYR A 306 24.14 9.36 11.00
N LEU A 307 23.16 8.75 11.68
CA LEU A 307 22.14 9.50 12.42
C LEU A 307 22.75 10.40 13.51
N TYR A 308 23.82 9.96 14.16
CA TYR A 308 24.48 10.73 15.22
C TYR A 308 25.75 11.47 14.74
N SER A 309 26.07 11.45 13.44
CA SER A 309 27.35 11.98 12.94
C SER A 309 27.53 13.48 13.13
N CYS A 310 26.43 14.22 13.28
CA CYS A 310 26.44 15.67 13.51
C CYS A 310 26.27 16.05 14.99
N PHE A 311 26.05 15.08 15.88
CA PHE A 311 25.92 15.37 17.31
C PHE A 311 27.28 15.65 17.96
N PRO A 312 27.33 16.35 19.12
CA PRO A 312 28.58 16.65 19.83
C PRO A 312 29.41 15.42 20.21
N TYR A 313 28.76 14.27 20.42
CA TYR A 313 29.38 12.99 20.75
C TYR A 313 29.06 11.93 19.67
N PRO A 314 29.62 12.07 18.45
CA PRO A 314 29.26 11.23 17.32
C PRO A 314 29.66 9.75 17.53
N GLU A 315 30.59 9.46 18.44
CA GLU A 315 30.97 8.11 18.85
C GLU A 315 29.87 7.36 19.61
N TYR A 316 28.78 8.04 20.00
CA TYR A 316 27.56 7.39 20.45
C TYR A 316 26.92 6.57 19.32
N GLY A 317 27.06 7.06 18.09
CA GLY A 317 26.56 6.42 16.88
C GLY A 317 27.17 5.03 16.63
N GLY A 318 26.33 4.03 16.35
CA GLY A 318 26.76 2.69 15.96
C GLY A 318 27.13 1.77 17.13
N LYS A 319 26.80 2.13 18.38
CA LYS A 319 27.05 1.28 19.55
C LYS A 319 25.77 0.64 20.06
N PHE A 320 25.78 -0.69 20.22
CA PHE A 320 24.68 -1.38 20.90
C PHE A 320 24.62 -0.98 22.38
N ARG A 321 23.40 -0.92 22.93
CA ARG A 321 23.20 -0.64 24.35
C ARG A 321 23.82 -1.73 25.23
N GLN A 322 24.17 -1.35 26.46
CA GLN A 322 24.82 -2.23 27.44
C GLN A 322 23.95 -2.49 28.68
N ASP A 323 22.67 -2.12 28.58
CA ASP A 323 21.66 -2.16 29.62
C ASP A 323 20.29 -2.49 29.00
N ASN A 324 19.38 -3.02 29.82
CA ASN A 324 18.01 -3.33 29.40
C ASN A 324 17.14 -2.08 29.42
N THR A 325 16.34 -1.91 28.37
CA THR A 325 15.48 -0.73 28.18
C THR A 325 14.03 -1.13 27.99
N VAL A 326 13.13 -0.25 28.43
CA VAL A 326 11.69 -0.38 28.20
C VAL A 326 11.31 0.57 27.08
N VAL A 327 10.57 0.07 26.09
CA VAL A 327 10.07 0.89 25.00
C VAL A 327 8.88 1.70 25.53
N VAL A 328 9.11 2.97 25.87
CA VAL A 328 8.14 3.88 26.53
C VAL A 328 6.83 4.03 25.75
N GLY A 329 6.85 3.84 24.42
CA GLY A 329 5.67 3.88 23.56
C GLY A 329 4.83 2.59 23.59
N ALA A 330 5.45 1.44 23.34
CA ALA A 330 4.76 0.15 23.17
C ALA A 330 4.65 -0.67 24.48
N LYS A 331 5.22 -0.17 25.58
CA LYS A 331 5.15 -0.75 26.94
C LYS A 331 5.58 -2.22 27.01
N PHE A 332 6.62 -2.59 26.27
CA PHE A 332 7.26 -3.90 26.39
C PHE A 332 8.75 -3.75 26.73
N GLU A 333 9.30 -4.80 27.33
CA GLU A 333 10.73 -4.92 27.62
C GLU A 333 11.46 -5.39 26.37
N ALA A 334 12.45 -4.61 25.91
CA ALA A 334 13.24 -4.99 24.77
C ALA A 334 14.05 -6.27 25.05
N VAL A 335 14.56 -6.91 23.99
CA VAL A 335 15.43 -8.10 24.11
C VAL A 335 16.58 -7.83 25.10
N ASP A 336 16.98 -8.80 25.92
CA ASP A 336 18.12 -8.59 26.82
C ASP A 336 19.36 -8.11 26.04
N TYR A 337 20.10 -7.11 26.55
CA TYR A 337 21.23 -6.52 25.81
C TYR A 337 22.30 -7.56 25.42
N GLN A 338 22.48 -8.61 26.22
CA GLN A 338 23.41 -9.71 25.93
C GLN A 338 22.94 -10.58 24.76
N ARG A 339 21.65 -10.52 24.42
CA ARG A 339 21.01 -11.25 23.33
C ARG A 339 20.93 -10.47 22.03
N ILE A 340 21.27 -9.18 22.01
CA ILE A 340 21.21 -8.34 20.80
C ILE A 340 21.99 -8.98 19.64
N VAL A 341 23.27 -9.29 19.83
CA VAL A 341 24.11 -9.86 18.75
C VAL A 341 23.59 -11.23 18.29
N PRO A 342 23.28 -12.19 19.18
CA PRO A 342 22.66 -13.44 18.77
C PRO A 342 21.35 -13.29 17.98
N GLU A 343 20.44 -12.40 18.39
CA GLU A 343 19.17 -12.20 17.67
C GLU A 343 19.38 -11.49 16.33
N MET A 344 20.31 -10.53 16.25
CA MET A 344 20.70 -9.88 15.00
C MET A 344 21.28 -10.89 14.00
N LEU A 345 22.14 -11.83 14.44
CA LEU A 345 22.67 -12.88 13.55
C LEU A 345 21.58 -13.79 12.99
N LYS A 346 20.56 -14.13 13.78
CA LYS A 346 19.40 -14.88 13.25
C LYS A 346 18.65 -14.09 12.18
N LEU A 347 18.46 -12.79 12.39
CA LEU A 347 17.83 -11.92 11.39
C LEU A 347 18.68 -11.76 10.13
N GLU A 348 20.01 -11.75 10.25
CA GLU A 348 20.92 -11.73 9.10
C GLU A 348 20.70 -12.95 8.19
N ASP A 349 20.54 -14.15 8.77
CA ASP A 349 20.28 -15.36 8.00
C ASP A 349 18.94 -15.31 7.27
N VAL A 350 17.89 -14.81 7.95
CA VAL A 350 16.57 -14.59 7.32
C VAL A 350 16.64 -13.53 6.22
N LEU A 351 17.32 -12.42 6.48
CA LEU A 351 17.47 -11.32 5.53
C LEU A 351 18.13 -11.78 4.24
N LYS A 352 19.19 -12.59 4.30
CA LYS A 352 19.87 -13.10 3.09
C LYS A 352 18.90 -13.87 2.20
N ILE A 353 18.10 -14.76 2.78
CA ILE A 353 17.10 -15.55 2.05
C ILE A 353 16.06 -14.62 1.40
N VAL A 354 15.49 -13.72 2.19
CA VAL A 354 14.43 -12.79 1.73
C VAL A 354 14.97 -11.85 0.64
N PHE A 355 16.17 -11.30 0.82
CA PHE A 355 16.77 -10.33 -0.08
C PHE A 355 17.12 -10.95 -1.44
N GLU A 356 17.61 -12.19 -1.46
CA GLU A 356 17.90 -12.92 -2.69
C GLU A 356 16.63 -13.39 -3.41
N ALA A 357 15.63 -13.86 -2.66
CA ALA A 357 14.37 -14.38 -3.20
C ALA A 357 13.56 -13.34 -3.98
N ARG A 358 13.74 -12.03 -3.71
CA ARG A 358 13.07 -10.95 -4.46
C ARG A 358 13.18 -11.09 -5.99
N LYS A 359 14.28 -11.66 -6.49
CA LYS A 359 14.50 -11.82 -7.94
C LYS A 359 13.53 -12.79 -8.60
N SER A 360 13.00 -13.75 -7.85
CA SER A 360 12.09 -14.80 -8.33
C SER A 360 10.69 -14.72 -7.72
N GLU A 361 10.53 -13.98 -6.62
CA GLU A 361 9.27 -13.84 -5.89
C GLU A 361 8.48 -12.59 -6.27
N LYS A 362 7.18 -12.61 -5.94
CA LYS A 362 6.29 -11.45 -6.06
C LYS A 362 6.76 -10.30 -5.16
N VAL A 363 6.59 -9.07 -5.63
CA VAL A 363 7.02 -7.86 -4.91
C VAL A 363 6.28 -7.72 -3.58
N SER A 364 4.98 -8.06 -3.55
CA SER A 364 4.17 -8.07 -2.33
C SER A 364 4.72 -9.02 -1.26
N THR A 365 5.24 -10.18 -1.67
CA THR A 365 5.83 -11.18 -0.77
C THR A 365 7.11 -10.64 -0.15
N TYR A 366 8.00 -10.05 -0.95
CA TYR A 366 9.20 -9.39 -0.45
C TYR A 366 8.87 -8.29 0.56
N ILE A 367 7.90 -7.42 0.25
CA ILE A 367 7.50 -6.32 1.14
C ILE A 367 6.98 -6.86 2.48
N LYS A 368 6.14 -7.90 2.49
CA LYS A 368 5.64 -8.50 3.75
C LYS A 368 6.78 -9.02 4.62
N GLU A 369 7.76 -9.71 4.04
CA GLU A 369 8.92 -10.21 4.79
C GLU A 369 9.82 -9.06 5.29
N ALA A 370 10.03 -8.02 4.46
CA ALA A 370 10.72 -6.81 4.89
C ALA A 370 9.99 -6.10 6.05
N VAL A 371 8.67 -6.10 6.06
CA VAL A 371 7.85 -5.55 7.17
C VAL A 371 8.02 -6.39 8.44
N LYS A 372 8.06 -7.72 8.35
CA LYS A 372 8.35 -8.60 9.50
C LYS A 372 9.76 -8.39 10.05
N LEU A 373 10.76 -8.24 9.17
CA LEU A 373 12.15 -7.93 9.55
C LEU A 373 12.24 -6.57 10.25
N HIS A 374 11.57 -5.56 9.71
CA HIS A 374 11.44 -4.24 10.34
C HIS A 374 10.84 -4.35 11.75
N HIS A 375 9.71 -5.04 11.91
CA HIS A 375 9.09 -5.27 13.22
C HIS A 375 10.03 -6.01 14.18
N SER A 376 10.68 -7.08 13.72
CA SER A 376 11.60 -7.87 14.54
C SER A 376 12.77 -7.03 15.07
N LEU A 377 13.30 -6.12 14.25
CA LEU A 377 14.34 -5.18 14.68
C LEU A 377 13.84 -4.16 15.71
N THR A 378 12.59 -3.69 15.58
CA THR A 378 11.99 -2.80 16.59
C THR A 378 11.82 -3.47 17.95
N VAL A 379 11.62 -4.80 17.97
CA VAL A 379 11.55 -5.63 19.19
C VAL A 379 12.94 -5.89 19.80
N ILE A 380 13.96 -6.16 18.96
CA ILE A 380 15.36 -6.28 19.42
C ILE A 380 15.81 -4.97 20.08
N HIS A 381 15.47 -3.83 19.46
CA HIS A 381 15.77 -2.50 19.97
C HIS A 381 17.25 -2.32 20.35
N PRO A 382 18.19 -2.48 19.39
CA PRO A 382 19.60 -2.73 19.67
C PRO A 382 20.37 -1.52 20.21
N PHE A 383 19.90 -0.29 20.01
CA PHE A 383 20.61 0.94 20.37
C PHE A 383 20.03 1.60 21.62
N GLY A 384 20.78 2.53 22.22
CA GLY A 384 20.30 3.29 23.39
C GLY A 384 19.19 4.29 23.05
N ASP A 385 19.23 4.87 21.86
CA ASP A 385 18.23 5.77 21.29
C ASP A 385 18.26 5.66 19.74
N GLY A 386 17.33 6.30 19.03
CA GLY A 386 17.34 6.36 17.57
C GLY A 386 16.88 5.08 16.87
N ASN A 387 16.39 4.09 17.62
CA ASN A 387 15.93 2.80 17.08
C ASN A 387 14.81 2.98 16.05
N GLY A 388 13.75 3.76 16.35
CA GLY A 388 12.63 3.96 15.42
C GLY A 388 13.08 4.48 14.06
N ARG A 389 13.88 5.56 14.07
CA ARG A 389 14.49 6.20 12.88
C ARG A 389 15.37 5.22 12.12
N THR A 390 16.25 4.51 12.83
CA THR A 390 17.19 3.55 12.24
C THR A 390 16.47 2.36 11.59
N MET A 391 15.41 1.81 12.22
CA MET A 391 14.70 0.66 11.67
C MET A 391 13.78 1.00 10.50
N ARG A 392 13.23 2.23 10.46
CA ARG A 392 12.51 2.72 9.28
C ARG A 392 13.47 3.06 8.14
N ALA A 393 14.64 3.61 8.44
CA ALA A 393 15.71 3.79 7.47
C ALA A 393 16.24 2.44 6.93
N PHE A 394 16.39 1.42 7.77
CA PHE A 394 16.81 0.09 7.33
C PHE A 394 15.76 -0.60 6.45
N PHE A 395 14.46 -0.40 6.72
CA PHE A 395 13.42 -0.82 5.77
C PHE A 395 13.67 -0.20 4.39
N ASN A 396 14.01 1.09 4.33
CA ASN A 396 14.33 1.76 3.07
C ASN A 396 15.62 1.27 2.41
N VAL A 397 16.62 0.84 3.18
CA VAL A 397 17.79 0.12 2.63
C VAL A 397 17.35 -1.15 1.90
N MET A 398 16.50 -1.97 2.51
CA MET A 398 15.97 -3.18 1.87
C MET A 398 15.21 -2.86 0.58
N MET A 399 14.41 -1.79 0.56
CA MET A 399 13.65 -1.39 -0.64
C MET A 399 14.56 -0.89 -1.77
N VAL A 400 15.40 0.12 -1.48
CA VAL A 400 16.22 0.79 -2.50
C VAL A 400 17.26 -0.15 -3.10
N ARG A 401 17.90 -1.00 -2.29
CA ARG A 401 18.90 -1.95 -2.81
C ARG A 401 18.29 -3.08 -3.64
N ASN A 402 16.97 -3.29 -3.58
CA ASN A 402 16.20 -4.17 -4.48
C ASN A 402 15.43 -3.41 -5.57
N ASN A 403 15.83 -2.16 -5.83
CA ASN A 403 15.24 -1.23 -6.80
C ASN A 403 13.73 -1.04 -6.62
N LEU A 404 13.26 -0.96 -5.38
CA LEU A 404 11.87 -0.71 -5.03
C LEU A 404 11.72 0.66 -4.38
N THR A 405 10.56 1.28 -4.58
CA THR A 405 10.23 2.58 -4.01
C THR A 405 10.42 2.56 -2.48
N PRO A 406 11.21 3.50 -1.92
CA PRO A 406 11.29 3.68 -0.47
C PRO A 406 9.95 4.21 0.09
N VAL A 407 9.79 4.15 1.40
CA VAL A 407 8.57 4.53 2.10
C VAL A 407 8.87 5.47 3.26
N TYR A 408 7.94 6.38 3.52
CA TYR A 408 7.88 7.10 4.78
C TYR A 408 6.48 6.98 5.36
N ILE A 409 6.37 6.96 6.68
CA ILE A 409 5.11 6.97 7.41
C ILE A 409 4.75 8.41 7.71
N LYS A 410 3.51 8.82 7.47
CA LYS A 410 3.09 10.20 7.76
C LYS A 410 2.94 10.41 9.26
N VAL A 411 3.21 11.62 9.74
CA VAL A 411 3.03 11.95 11.16
C VAL A 411 1.57 11.75 11.59
N GLU A 412 0.61 12.01 10.70
CA GLU A 412 -0.82 11.78 10.95
C GLU A 412 -1.14 10.29 11.17
N ASP A 413 -0.36 9.39 10.54
CA ASP A 413 -0.52 7.94 10.62
C ASP A 413 0.16 7.35 11.86
N ARG A 414 0.82 8.16 12.72
CA ARG A 414 1.58 7.68 13.90
C ARG A 414 0.78 6.74 14.79
N LYS A 415 -0.48 7.09 15.08
CA LYS A 415 -1.35 6.29 15.95
C LYS A 415 -1.67 4.93 15.32
N GLU A 416 -1.90 4.89 14.01
CA GLU A 416 -2.18 3.65 13.28
C GLU A 416 -0.91 2.78 13.21
N TYR A 417 0.24 3.38 12.95
CA TYR A 417 1.53 2.69 12.89
C TYR A 417 1.90 2.04 14.23
N VAL A 418 1.84 2.80 15.34
CA VAL A 418 2.14 2.26 16.67
C VAL A 418 1.14 1.15 17.05
N ALA A 419 -0.15 1.36 16.79
CA ALA A 419 -1.17 0.33 17.06
C ALA A 419 -0.95 -0.95 16.22
N ALA A 420 -0.48 -0.82 14.97
CA ALA A 420 -0.17 -1.96 14.12
C ALA A 420 1.05 -2.75 14.60
N LEU A 421 2.09 -2.06 15.10
CA LEU A 421 3.24 -2.71 15.75
C LEU A 421 2.80 -3.47 17.01
N GLU A 422 2.05 -2.81 17.91
CA GLU A 422 1.56 -3.44 19.14
C GLU A 422 0.65 -4.66 18.87
N PHE A 423 -0.13 -4.62 17.79
CA PHE A 423 -0.97 -5.73 17.38
C PHE A 423 -0.13 -6.91 16.87
N ALA A 424 0.91 -6.64 16.07
CA ALA A 424 1.85 -7.65 15.60
C ALA A 424 2.66 -8.29 16.75
N ASP A 425 3.00 -7.50 17.78
CA ASP A 425 3.65 -7.99 18.99
C ASP A 425 2.77 -8.98 19.76
N LYS A 426 1.49 -8.63 19.99
CA LYS A 426 0.57 -9.40 20.84
C LYS A 426 -0.01 -10.62 20.14
N GLU A 427 -0.49 -10.44 18.90
CA GLU A 427 -1.30 -11.44 18.20
C GLU A 427 -0.48 -12.25 17.18
N ARG A 428 0.77 -11.84 16.91
CA ARG A 428 1.59 -12.37 15.79
C ARG A 428 0.91 -12.25 14.42
N ASP A 429 -0.03 -11.33 14.31
CA ASP A 429 -0.73 -10.96 13.08
C ASP A 429 -0.22 -9.60 12.57
N TYR A 430 0.28 -9.62 11.34
CA TYR A 430 0.92 -8.48 10.70
C TYR A 430 -0.01 -7.74 9.72
N ALA A 431 -1.28 -8.13 9.59
CA ALA A 431 -2.17 -7.64 8.55
C ALA A 431 -2.31 -6.10 8.57
N LEU A 432 -2.43 -5.49 9.75
CA LEU A 432 -2.51 -4.03 9.89
C LEU A 432 -1.21 -3.35 9.42
N LEU A 433 -0.07 -3.95 9.74
CA LEU A 433 1.24 -3.43 9.35
C LEU A 433 1.45 -3.55 7.84
N TYR A 434 1.06 -4.68 7.23
CA TYR A 434 1.09 -4.85 5.78
C TYR A 434 0.23 -3.83 5.05
N GLU A 435 -1.04 -3.65 5.48
CA GLU A 435 -1.92 -2.65 4.86
C GLU A 435 -1.34 -1.24 4.96
N LEU A 436 -0.72 -0.89 6.09
CA LEU A 436 -0.12 0.42 6.29
C LEU A 436 1.09 0.64 5.38
N PHE A 437 2.01 -0.33 5.32
CA PHE A 437 3.18 -0.24 4.45
C PHE A 437 2.82 -0.27 2.96
N PHE A 438 1.85 -1.08 2.53
CA PHE A 438 1.39 -1.08 1.14
C PHE A 438 0.80 0.27 0.73
N LYS A 439 -0.06 0.88 1.56
CA LYS A 439 -0.60 2.22 1.29
C LYS A 439 0.51 3.27 1.22
N ALA A 440 1.46 3.22 2.15
CA ALA A 440 2.55 4.17 2.21
C ALA A 440 3.49 4.05 1.00
N ILE A 441 3.81 2.82 0.56
CA ILE A 441 4.60 2.56 -0.66
C ILE A 441 3.87 3.09 -1.89
N LEU A 442 2.57 2.80 -2.04
CA LEU A 442 1.76 3.33 -3.15
C LEU A 442 1.80 4.85 -3.17
N ARG A 443 1.55 5.50 -2.03
CA ARG A 443 1.64 6.96 -1.90
C ARG A 443 3.01 7.48 -2.32
N THR A 444 4.08 6.99 -1.71
CA THR A 444 5.42 7.48 -2.00
C THR A 444 5.80 7.24 -3.47
N SER A 445 5.36 6.13 -4.08
CA SER A 445 5.62 5.89 -5.52
C SER A 445 5.04 6.98 -6.40
N THR A 446 3.88 7.55 -6.03
CA THR A 446 3.25 8.64 -6.80
C THR A 446 3.99 9.97 -6.68
N GLU A 447 4.72 10.19 -5.58
CA GLU A 447 5.43 11.43 -5.29
C GLU A 447 6.83 11.48 -5.94
N LEU A 448 7.42 10.31 -6.19
CA LEU A 448 8.80 10.19 -6.70
C LEU A 448 8.90 10.09 -8.22
N ILE A 449 7.76 10.00 -8.91
CA ILE A 449 7.69 9.98 -10.38
C ILE A 449 7.47 11.42 -10.85
N ARG A 450 8.21 11.83 -11.89
CA ARG A 450 8.03 13.13 -12.57
C ARG A 450 6.86 13.13 -13.53
#